data_AF-A0A839PES0-F1
#
_entry.id   AF-A0A839PES0-F1
#
_cell.length_a   1.000
_cell.length_b   1.000
_cell.length_c   1.000
_cell.angle_alpha   90.00
_cell.angle_beta   90.00
_cell.angle_gamma   90.00
#
_symmetry.space_group_name_H-M   'P 1'
#
loop_
_entity.id
_entity.type
_entity.pdbx_description
1 polymer ?
#
loop_
_entity_poly.entity_id
_entity_poly.type
_entity_poly.pdbx_seq_one_letter_code
_entity_poly.pdbx_strand_id
1 'polypeptide(L)'
;MIESALFFILGFLSAAFLAALVAPSIWRRATVLTRRRIETEVPLTLNEIQADKDSLRAEHAMAVRKLEMRLKALNEKYAERKIELGTSHEKLKRLSTLEIELEELRRQQEERERELASTSNALAAAEQSLGQHKGELEMLQLRQSELSSLADTLRIEIAVRETELGRLTGELDDMRHERRKTDATQRELSTEVKSAQAALASERKRNAVLEKKLERLLANLTDAREKLERRENELARLRKGGSAQKTGSKASQAATDAALRDEMQELAAEVVAVTAEREGPQSPIHKALEQAQPKSGSDKAPESLADRIRSLKKPE
;
A
#
# COMPACT_ATOMS: atom_id res chain seq x y z
N MET A 1 -187.94 -14.54 -51.01
CA MET A 1 -186.48 -14.72 -50.76
C MET A 1 -185.68 -15.08 -52.01
N ILE A 2 -186.26 -15.72 -53.04
CA ILE A 2 -185.54 -16.04 -54.30
C ILE A 2 -185.25 -14.79 -55.15
N GLU A 3 -186.13 -13.79 -55.12
CA GLU A 3 -185.98 -12.55 -55.89
C GLU A 3 -184.74 -11.73 -55.49
N SER A 4 -184.46 -11.63 -54.18
CA SER A 4 -183.26 -10.97 -53.65
C SER A 4 -181.97 -11.68 -54.08
N ALA A 5 -182.00 -13.01 -54.18
CA ALA A 5 -180.86 -13.80 -54.65
C ALA A 5 -180.60 -13.60 -56.16
N LEU A 6 -181.64 -13.45 -56.98
CA LEU A 6 -181.53 -13.20 -58.42
C LEU A 6 -180.88 -11.84 -58.73
N PHE A 7 -181.29 -10.78 -58.04
CA PHE A 7 -180.65 -9.46 -58.19
C PHE A 7 -179.19 -9.47 -57.70
N PHE A 8 -178.87 -10.23 -56.66
CA PHE A 8 -177.50 -10.39 -56.18
C PHE A 8 -176.63 -11.14 -57.20
N ILE A 9 -177.13 -12.25 -57.76
CA ILE A 9 -176.44 -13.02 -58.80
C ILE A 9 -176.24 -12.16 -60.05
N LEU A 10 -177.27 -11.43 -60.51
CA LEU A 10 -177.18 -10.57 -61.68
C LEU A 10 -176.19 -9.41 -61.45
N GLY A 11 -176.23 -8.78 -60.27
CA GLY A 11 -175.28 -7.75 -59.87
C GLY A 11 -173.85 -8.28 -59.86
N PHE A 12 -173.62 -9.45 -59.26
CA PHE A 12 -172.32 -10.11 -59.24
C PHE A 12 -171.84 -10.48 -60.66
N LEU A 13 -172.72 -11.00 -61.51
CA LEU A 13 -172.40 -11.33 -62.89
C LEU A 13 -172.00 -10.08 -63.68
N SER A 14 -172.72 -8.96 -63.47
CA SER A 14 -172.40 -7.69 -64.12
C SER A 14 -171.06 -7.12 -63.67
N ALA A 15 -170.75 -7.21 -62.37
CA ALA A 15 -169.48 -6.77 -61.81
C ALA A 15 -168.32 -7.64 -62.30
N ALA A 16 -168.53 -8.96 -62.34
CA ALA A 16 -167.56 -9.92 -62.89
C ALA A 16 -167.32 -9.69 -64.39
N PHE A 17 -168.36 -9.39 -65.15
CA PHE A 17 -168.25 -9.06 -66.57
C PHE A 17 -167.45 -7.77 -66.81
N LEU A 18 -167.72 -6.71 -66.05
CA LEU A 18 -166.96 -5.47 -66.11
C LEU A 18 -165.49 -5.66 -65.67
N ALA A 19 -165.25 -6.44 -64.60
CA ALA A 19 -163.90 -6.77 -64.15
C ALA A 19 -163.13 -7.56 -65.21
N ALA A 20 -163.77 -8.52 -65.89
CA ALA A 20 -163.17 -9.30 -66.97
C ALA A 20 -162.81 -8.45 -68.21
N LEU A 21 -163.57 -7.38 -68.48
CA LEU A 21 -163.26 -6.43 -69.55
C LEU A 21 -162.06 -5.53 -69.22
N VAL A 22 -161.95 -5.09 -67.97
CA VAL A 22 -160.90 -4.13 -67.55
C VAL A 22 -159.59 -4.82 -67.14
N ALA A 23 -159.66 -6.01 -66.54
CA ALA A 23 -158.50 -6.79 -66.09
C ALA A 23 -157.40 -6.97 -67.16
N PRO A 24 -157.69 -7.38 -68.42
CA PRO A 24 -156.66 -7.56 -69.44
C PRO A 24 -155.98 -6.24 -69.84
N SER A 25 -156.67 -5.11 -69.74
CA SER A 25 -156.09 -3.79 -70.03
C SER A 25 -155.12 -3.33 -68.93
N ILE A 26 -155.52 -3.49 -67.66
CA ILE A 26 -154.67 -3.17 -66.51
C ILE A 26 -153.45 -4.09 -66.47
N TRP A 27 -153.63 -5.39 -66.73
CA TRP A 27 -152.52 -6.34 -66.71
C TRP A 27 -151.50 -6.07 -67.83
N ARG A 28 -151.94 -5.76 -69.06
CA ARG A 28 -151.04 -5.33 -70.14
C ARG A 28 -150.25 -4.07 -69.77
N ARG A 29 -150.87 -3.12 -69.08
CA ARG A 29 -150.19 -1.88 -68.68
C ARG A 29 -149.20 -2.13 -67.54
N ALA A 30 -149.54 -3.00 -66.59
CA ALA A 30 -148.66 -3.39 -65.48
C ALA A 30 -147.40 -4.12 -65.98
N THR A 31 -147.54 -5.07 -66.92
CA THR A 31 -146.38 -5.82 -67.47
C THR A 31 -145.45 -4.94 -68.29
N VAL A 32 -145.97 -3.96 -69.03
CA VAL A 32 -145.13 -3.00 -69.76
C VAL A 32 -144.37 -2.10 -68.80
N LEU A 33 -144.98 -1.64 -67.71
CA LEU A 33 -144.31 -0.80 -66.72
C LEU A 33 -143.26 -1.58 -65.92
N THR A 34 -143.54 -2.83 -65.50
CA THR A 34 -142.55 -3.67 -64.81
C THR A 34 -141.41 -4.09 -65.73
N ARG A 35 -141.71 -4.44 -67.00
CA ARG A 35 -140.68 -4.73 -68.00
C ARG A 35 -139.80 -3.52 -68.27
N ARG A 36 -140.39 -2.34 -68.48
CA ARG A 36 -139.62 -1.09 -68.66
C ARG A 36 -138.79 -0.76 -67.43
N ARG A 37 -139.30 -0.99 -66.22
CA ARG A 37 -138.59 -0.71 -64.98
C ARG A 37 -137.41 -1.65 -64.74
N ILE A 38 -137.60 -2.94 -65.01
CA ILE A 38 -136.52 -3.95 -64.91
C ILE A 38 -135.48 -3.74 -66.03
N GLU A 39 -135.91 -3.43 -67.25
CA GLU A 39 -134.98 -3.08 -68.35
C GLU A 39 -134.17 -1.80 -68.05
N THR A 40 -134.72 -0.86 -67.27
CA THR A 40 -133.96 0.34 -66.81
C THR A 40 -133.11 0.10 -65.57
N GLU A 41 -133.50 -0.80 -64.68
CA GLU A 41 -132.78 -1.05 -63.42
C GLU A 41 -131.72 -2.15 -63.58
N VAL A 42 -131.89 -3.09 -64.52
CA VAL A 42 -130.93 -4.16 -64.83
C VAL A 42 -130.98 -4.53 -66.33
N PRO A 43 -130.23 -3.83 -67.19
CA PRO A 43 -129.78 -4.40 -68.46
C PRO A 43 -128.58 -5.31 -68.16
N LEU A 44 -128.72 -6.62 -68.33
CA LEU A 44 -127.58 -7.55 -68.40
C LEU A 44 -127.50 -8.06 -69.84
N THR A 45 -126.81 -7.30 -70.68
CA THR A 45 -126.47 -7.73 -72.04
C THR A 45 -125.35 -8.78 -71.98
N LEU A 46 -125.28 -9.69 -72.96
CA LEU A 46 -124.22 -10.72 -73.02
C LEU A 46 -122.80 -10.11 -72.98
N ASN A 47 -122.65 -8.90 -73.54
CA ASN A 47 -121.39 -8.16 -73.55
C ASN A 47 -121.00 -7.65 -72.15
N GLU A 48 -121.96 -7.22 -71.33
CA GLU A 48 -121.72 -6.80 -69.95
C GLU A 48 -121.30 -7.98 -69.06
N ILE A 49 -121.92 -9.15 -69.23
CA ILE A 49 -121.51 -10.38 -68.51
C ILE A 49 -120.09 -10.80 -68.90
N GLN A 50 -119.72 -10.66 -70.18
CA GLN A 50 -118.35 -10.91 -70.63
C GLN A 50 -117.37 -9.87 -70.06
N ALA A 51 -117.77 -8.59 -70.00
CA ALA A 51 -116.98 -7.53 -69.38
C ALA A 51 -116.75 -7.77 -67.89
N ASP A 52 -117.76 -8.22 -67.14
CA ASP A 52 -117.63 -8.58 -65.72
C ASP A 52 -116.72 -9.80 -65.50
N LYS A 53 -116.82 -10.79 -66.39
CA LYS A 53 -115.94 -11.96 -66.35
C LYS A 53 -114.49 -11.57 -66.63
N ASP A 54 -114.25 -10.71 -67.62
CA ASP A 54 -112.91 -10.26 -67.95
C ASP A 54 -112.38 -9.23 -66.94
N SER A 55 -113.24 -8.44 -66.28
CA SER A 55 -112.87 -7.58 -65.16
C SER A 55 -112.45 -8.39 -63.94
N LEU A 56 -113.19 -9.45 -63.57
CA LEU A 56 -112.82 -10.38 -62.50
C LEU A 56 -111.49 -11.08 -62.81
N ARG A 57 -111.28 -11.53 -64.06
CA ARG A 57 -110.00 -12.09 -64.49
C ARG A 57 -108.86 -11.08 -64.37
N ALA A 58 -109.09 -9.84 -64.75
CA ALA A 58 -108.11 -8.76 -64.62
C ALA A 58 -107.81 -8.45 -63.15
N GLU A 59 -108.81 -8.38 -62.28
CA GLU A 59 -108.63 -8.19 -60.84
C GLU A 59 -107.79 -9.31 -60.22
N HIS A 60 -108.09 -10.57 -60.58
CA HIS A 60 -107.33 -11.72 -60.09
C HIS A 60 -105.91 -11.70 -60.63
N ALA A 61 -105.71 -11.41 -61.92
CA ALA A 61 -104.39 -11.29 -62.52
C ALA A 61 -103.57 -10.15 -61.87
N MET A 62 -104.19 -9.01 -61.58
CA MET A 62 -103.56 -7.88 -60.90
C MET A 62 -103.25 -8.20 -59.44
N ALA A 63 -104.14 -8.92 -58.73
CA ALA A 63 -103.91 -9.37 -57.37
C ALA A 63 -102.72 -10.36 -57.30
N VAL A 64 -102.68 -11.34 -58.21
CA VAL A 64 -101.56 -12.29 -58.34
C VAL A 64 -100.27 -11.53 -58.67
N ARG A 65 -100.29 -10.63 -59.66
CA ARG A 65 -99.10 -9.83 -60.01
C ARG A 65 -98.61 -8.97 -58.85
N LYS A 66 -99.52 -8.37 -58.08
CA LYS A 66 -99.19 -7.57 -56.89
C LYS A 66 -98.60 -8.42 -55.77
N LEU A 67 -99.12 -9.63 -55.56
CA LEU A 67 -98.55 -10.60 -54.62
C LEU A 67 -97.17 -11.07 -55.07
N GLU A 68 -96.99 -11.41 -56.34
CA GLU A 68 -95.68 -11.76 -56.90
C GLU A 68 -94.66 -10.64 -56.73
N MET A 69 -95.05 -9.39 -57.01
CA MET A 69 -94.17 -8.23 -56.81
C MET A 69 -93.81 -8.05 -55.33
N ARG A 70 -94.77 -8.22 -54.41
CA ARG A 70 -94.51 -8.18 -52.97
C ARG A 70 -93.58 -9.30 -52.51
N LEU A 71 -93.78 -10.52 -53.01
CA LEU A 71 -92.92 -11.67 -52.73
C LEU A 71 -91.51 -11.43 -53.24
N LYS A 72 -91.35 -10.91 -54.46
CA LYS A 72 -90.04 -10.54 -55.00
C LYS A 72 -89.35 -9.48 -54.15
N ALA A 73 -90.04 -8.40 -53.79
CA ALA A 73 -89.49 -7.35 -52.94
C ALA A 73 -89.14 -7.84 -51.52
N LEU A 74 -89.94 -8.76 -50.96
CA LEU A 74 -89.64 -9.38 -49.67
C LEU A 74 -88.41 -10.30 -49.75
N ASN A 75 -88.32 -11.10 -50.82
CA ASN A 75 -87.17 -11.98 -51.06
C ASN A 75 -85.87 -11.21 -51.29
N GLU A 76 -85.94 -10.08 -52.02
CA GLU A 76 -84.80 -9.18 -52.22
C GLU A 76 -84.32 -8.60 -50.89
N LYS A 77 -85.24 -8.05 -50.07
CA LYS A 77 -84.92 -7.57 -48.71
C LYS A 77 -84.37 -8.68 -47.81
N TYR A 78 -84.91 -9.89 -47.89
CA TYR A 78 -84.42 -11.03 -47.12
C TYR A 78 -83.00 -11.42 -47.54
N ALA A 79 -82.70 -11.41 -48.84
CA ALA A 79 -81.37 -11.66 -49.36
C ALA A 79 -80.37 -10.58 -48.89
N GLU A 80 -80.74 -9.30 -48.97
CA GLU A 80 -79.94 -8.18 -48.45
C GLU A 80 -79.62 -8.35 -46.96
N ARG A 81 -80.65 -8.57 -46.13
CA ARG A 81 -80.48 -8.78 -44.68
C ARG A 81 -79.63 -10.00 -44.35
N LYS A 82 -79.74 -11.08 -45.14
CA LYS A 82 -78.91 -12.27 -44.96
C LYS A 82 -77.43 -11.97 -45.24
N ILE A 83 -77.13 -11.16 -46.26
CA ILE A 83 -75.77 -10.72 -46.56
C ILE A 83 -75.24 -9.83 -45.44
N GLU A 84 -76.04 -8.86 -44.98
CA GLU A 84 -75.68 -8.00 -43.84
C GLU A 84 -75.38 -8.81 -42.57
N LEU A 85 -76.20 -9.80 -42.24
CA LEU A 85 -75.96 -10.70 -41.12
C LEU A 85 -74.67 -11.52 -41.31
N GLY A 86 -74.43 -12.03 -42.52
CA GLY A 86 -73.19 -12.74 -42.84
C GLY A 86 -71.94 -11.89 -42.62
N THR A 87 -71.93 -10.67 -43.16
CA THR A 87 -70.81 -9.73 -42.98
C THR A 87 -70.64 -9.30 -41.51
N SER A 88 -71.74 -9.12 -40.78
CA SER A 88 -71.70 -8.76 -39.36
C SER A 88 -71.17 -9.91 -38.51
N HIS A 89 -71.55 -11.14 -38.82
CA HIS A 89 -71.04 -12.35 -38.17
C HIS A 89 -69.55 -12.56 -38.45
N GLU A 90 -69.07 -12.30 -39.67
CA GLU A 90 -67.64 -12.32 -39.99
C GLU A 90 -66.86 -11.27 -39.20
N LYS A 91 -67.39 -10.05 -39.07
CA LYS A 91 -66.77 -9.00 -38.23
C LYS A 91 -66.71 -9.42 -36.76
N LEU A 92 -67.79 -10.00 -36.22
CA LEU A 92 -67.81 -10.51 -34.84
C LEU A 92 -66.77 -11.61 -34.63
N LYS A 93 -66.62 -12.53 -35.58
CA LYS A 93 -65.55 -13.55 -35.54
C LYS A 93 -64.16 -12.90 -35.49
N ARG A 94 -63.90 -11.92 -36.36
CA ARG A 94 -62.62 -11.19 -36.36
C ARG A 94 -62.38 -10.42 -35.06
N LEU A 95 -63.42 -9.85 -34.46
CA LEU A 95 -63.30 -9.20 -33.15
C LEU A 95 -62.95 -10.21 -32.07
N SER A 96 -63.62 -11.37 -32.02
CA SER A 96 -63.31 -12.40 -31.03
C SER A 96 -61.88 -12.95 -31.17
N THR A 97 -61.34 -13.08 -32.40
CA THR A 97 -59.95 -13.49 -32.60
C THR A 97 -58.97 -12.40 -32.15
N LEU A 98 -59.26 -11.14 -32.46
CA LEU A 98 -58.44 -10.01 -32.02
C LEU A 98 -58.46 -9.84 -30.49
N GLU A 99 -59.59 -10.11 -29.83
CA GLU A 99 -59.70 -10.10 -28.37
C GLU A 99 -58.77 -11.15 -27.73
N ILE A 100 -58.74 -12.37 -28.27
CA ILE A 100 -57.82 -13.43 -27.82
C ILE A 100 -56.36 -13.03 -28.05
N GLU A 101 -56.05 -12.48 -29.24
CA GLU A 101 -54.69 -12.00 -29.55
C GLU A 101 -54.25 -10.87 -28.61
N LEU A 102 -55.15 -9.93 -28.28
CA LEU A 102 -54.89 -8.85 -27.33
C LEU A 102 -54.66 -9.37 -25.91
N GLU A 103 -55.42 -10.35 -25.46
CA GLU A 103 -55.22 -10.98 -24.15
C GLU A 103 -53.88 -11.70 -24.08
N GLU A 104 -53.50 -12.44 -25.12
CA GLU A 104 -52.20 -13.10 -25.21
C GLU A 104 -51.04 -12.09 -25.21
N LEU A 105 -51.15 -11.01 -25.99
CA LEU A 105 -50.15 -9.94 -26.02
C LEU A 105 -50.02 -9.24 -24.66
N ARG A 106 -51.13 -8.99 -23.96
CA ARG A 106 -51.10 -8.43 -22.60
C ARG A 106 -50.41 -9.38 -21.62
N ARG A 107 -50.69 -10.68 -21.71
CA ARG A 107 -50.03 -11.68 -20.86
C ARG A 107 -48.52 -11.72 -21.10
N GLN A 108 -48.10 -11.67 -22.36
CA GLN A 108 -46.68 -11.61 -22.73
C GLN A 108 -46.02 -10.31 -22.25
N GLN A 109 -46.74 -9.19 -22.27
CA GLN A 109 -46.24 -7.92 -21.74
C GLN A 109 -46.04 -8.00 -20.22
N GLU A 110 -47.01 -8.52 -19.48
CA GLU A 110 -46.88 -8.70 -18.02
C GLU A 110 -45.73 -9.64 -17.65
N GLU A 111 -45.53 -10.72 -18.41
CA GLU A 111 -44.43 -11.66 -18.19
C GLU A 111 -43.08 -10.98 -18.41
N ARG A 112 -42.92 -10.23 -19.50
CA ARG A 112 -41.71 -9.44 -19.75
C ARG A 112 -41.48 -8.34 -18.72
N GLU A 113 -42.52 -7.67 -18.25
CA GLU A 113 -42.40 -6.66 -17.19
C GLU A 113 -41.92 -7.29 -15.88
N ARG A 114 -42.39 -8.50 -15.54
CA ARG A 114 -41.88 -9.27 -14.38
C ARG A 114 -40.43 -9.70 -14.56
N GLU A 115 -40.06 -10.18 -15.74
CA GLU A 115 -38.67 -10.53 -16.07
C GLU A 115 -37.75 -9.29 -15.96
N LEU A 116 -38.16 -8.16 -16.54
CA LEU A 116 -37.42 -6.89 -16.44
C LEU A 116 -37.27 -6.42 -15.00
N ALA A 117 -38.34 -6.48 -14.20
CA ALA A 117 -38.27 -6.14 -12.79
C ALA A 117 -37.31 -7.07 -12.03
N SER A 118 -37.35 -8.38 -12.30
CA SER A 118 -36.46 -9.34 -11.64
C SER A 118 -34.99 -9.13 -12.00
N THR A 119 -34.70 -8.88 -13.28
CA THR A 119 -33.34 -8.63 -13.78
C THR A 119 -32.82 -7.28 -13.31
N SER A 120 -33.67 -6.26 -13.24
CA SER A 120 -33.33 -4.96 -12.66
C SER A 120 -32.98 -5.08 -11.17
N ASN A 121 -33.76 -5.83 -10.40
CA ASN A 121 -33.46 -6.08 -8.98
C ASN A 121 -32.16 -6.87 -8.80
N ALA A 122 -31.92 -7.88 -9.63
CA ALA A 122 -30.68 -8.65 -9.62
C ALA A 122 -29.46 -7.77 -9.97
N LEU A 123 -29.62 -6.87 -10.95
CA LEU A 123 -28.58 -5.91 -11.33
C LEU A 123 -28.29 -4.95 -10.17
N ALA A 124 -29.31 -4.38 -9.54
CA ALA A 124 -29.13 -3.48 -8.40
C ALA A 124 -28.42 -4.16 -7.23
N ALA A 125 -28.75 -5.43 -6.94
CA ALA A 125 -28.07 -6.21 -5.92
C ALA A 125 -26.59 -6.49 -6.28
N ALA A 126 -26.30 -6.79 -7.55
CA ALA A 126 -24.94 -6.99 -8.04
C ALA A 126 -24.12 -5.70 -8.02
N GLU A 127 -24.72 -4.55 -8.35
CA GLU A 127 -24.07 -3.24 -8.24
C GLU A 127 -23.75 -2.89 -6.79
N GLN A 128 -24.66 -3.21 -5.85
CA GLN A 128 -24.42 -3.01 -4.42
C GLN A 128 -23.27 -3.88 -3.90
N SER A 129 -23.24 -5.17 -4.25
CA SER A 129 -22.14 -6.06 -3.83
C SER A 129 -20.81 -5.66 -4.46
N LEU A 130 -20.81 -5.22 -5.73
CA LEU A 130 -19.63 -4.67 -6.38
C LEU A 130 -19.15 -3.38 -5.70
N GLY A 131 -20.06 -2.52 -5.24
CA GLY A 131 -19.73 -1.35 -4.43
C GLY A 131 -19.08 -1.73 -3.09
N GLN A 132 -19.62 -2.74 -2.40
CA GLN A 132 -19.05 -3.26 -1.16
C GLN A 132 -17.63 -3.82 -1.37
N HIS A 133 -17.45 -4.67 -2.38
CA HIS A 133 -16.14 -5.25 -2.70
C HIS A 133 -15.11 -4.22 -3.15
N LYS A 134 -15.53 -3.17 -3.86
CA LYS A 134 -14.64 -2.03 -4.18
C LYS A 134 -14.18 -1.32 -2.89
N GLY A 135 -15.09 -1.05 -1.96
CA GLY A 135 -14.74 -0.47 -0.67
C GLY A 135 -13.79 -1.37 0.14
N GLU A 136 -14.05 -2.68 0.18
CA GLU A 136 -13.14 -3.65 0.82
C GLU A 136 -11.76 -3.65 0.17
N LEU A 137 -11.70 -3.57 -1.17
CA LEU A 137 -10.46 -3.55 -1.93
C LEU A 137 -9.66 -2.27 -1.68
N GLU A 138 -10.31 -1.11 -1.61
CA GLU A 138 -9.67 0.16 -1.24
C GLU A 138 -9.09 0.10 0.19
N MET A 139 -9.84 -0.46 1.15
CA MET A 139 -9.37 -0.64 2.52
C MET A 139 -8.17 -1.62 2.61
N LEU A 140 -8.20 -2.71 1.83
CA LEU A 140 -7.09 -3.66 1.76
C LEU A 140 -5.85 -3.02 1.11
N GLN A 141 -6.02 -2.19 0.08
CA GLN A 141 -4.92 -1.45 -0.55
C GLN A 141 -4.28 -0.45 0.42
N LEU A 142 -5.09 0.30 1.19
CA LEU A 142 -4.57 1.20 2.22
C LEU A 142 -3.77 0.43 3.28
N ARG A 143 -4.32 -0.68 3.78
CA ARG A 143 -3.60 -1.53 4.74
C ARG A 143 -2.32 -2.10 4.16
N GLN A 144 -2.31 -2.47 2.88
CA GLN A 144 -1.12 -2.97 2.20
C GLN A 144 -0.04 -1.88 2.08
N SER A 145 -0.42 -0.65 1.76
CA SER A 145 0.54 0.47 1.68
C SER A 145 1.11 0.81 3.06
N GLU A 146 0.28 0.79 4.11
CA GLU A 146 0.73 0.93 5.49
C GLU A 146 1.72 -0.18 5.89
N LEU A 147 1.39 -1.44 5.65
CA LEU A 147 2.27 -2.57 5.93
C LEU A 147 3.58 -2.51 5.13
N SER A 148 3.54 -2.05 3.88
CA SER A 148 4.74 -1.82 3.07
C SER A 148 5.61 -0.73 3.69
N SER A 149 5.03 0.38 4.11
CA SER A 149 5.78 1.48 4.74
C SER A 149 6.43 1.06 6.06
N LEU A 150 5.74 0.23 6.86
CA LEU A 150 6.30 -0.35 8.08
C LEU A 150 7.42 -1.34 7.76
N ALA A 151 7.27 -2.18 6.73
CA ALA A 151 8.31 -3.10 6.30
C ALA A 151 9.57 -2.35 5.83
N ASP A 152 9.41 -1.26 5.09
CA ASP A 152 10.54 -0.44 4.65
C ASP A 152 11.21 0.29 5.82
N THR A 153 10.43 0.76 6.80
CA THR A 153 10.97 1.34 8.05
C THR A 153 11.79 0.32 8.84
N LEU A 154 11.27 -0.91 8.99
CA LEU A 154 11.98 -1.99 9.68
C LEU A 154 13.24 -2.43 8.91
N ARG A 155 13.22 -2.44 7.57
CA ARG A 155 14.43 -2.70 6.77
C ARG A 155 15.51 -1.66 6.99
N ILE A 156 15.13 -0.38 7.08
CA ILE A 156 16.07 0.71 7.39
C ILE A 156 16.63 0.51 8.80
N GLU A 157 15.79 0.19 9.79
CA GLU A 157 16.25 -0.04 11.17
C GLU A 157 17.22 -1.23 11.24
N ILE A 158 16.91 -2.35 10.57
CA ILE A 158 17.80 -3.51 10.50
C ILE A 158 19.14 -3.13 9.88
N ALA A 159 19.14 -2.40 8.75
CA ALA A 159 20.38 -1.95 8.11
C ALA A 159 21.21 -1.05 9.06
N VAL A 160 20.56 -0.13 9.79
CA VAL A 160 21.22 0.70 10.80
C VAL A 160 21.82 -0.19 11.90
N ARG A 161 21.07 -1.15 12.45
CA ARG A 161 21.57 -2.08 13.48
C ARG A 161 22.72 -2.94 12.98
N GLU A 162 22.70 -3.39 11.74
CA GLU A 162 23.82 -4.12 11.12
C GLU A 162 25.08 -3.26 11.03
N THR A 163 24.95 -1.97 10.67
CA THR A 163 26.11 -1.05 10.68
C THR A 163 26.64 -0.79 12.10
N GLU A 164 25.76 -0.66 13.10
CA GLU A 164 26.15 -0.51 14.50
C GLU A 164 26.88 -1.76 15.02
N LEU A 165 26.36 -2.95 14.70
CA LEU A 165 27.01 -4.21 15.02
C LEU A 165 28.38 -4.31 14.35
N GLY A 166 28.49 -3.95 13.07
CA GLY A 166 29.74 -3.88 12.33
C GLY A 166 30.78 -2.97 13.01
N ARG A 167 30.36 -1.77 13.43
CA ARG A 167 31.22 -0.83 14.18
C ARG A 167 31.68 -1.43 15.50
N LEU A 168 30.76 -1.97 16.31
CA LEU A 168 31.08 -2.57 17.61
C LEU A 168 32.01 -3.79 17.46
N THR A 169 31.84 -4.60 16.41
CA THR A 169 32.76 -5.70 16.12
C THR A 169 34.16 -5.20 15.76
N GLY A 170 34.26 -4.12 14.97
CA GLY A 170 35.54 -3.48 14.68
C GLY A 170 36.23 -2.97 15.94
N GLU A 171 35.49 -2.26 16.81
CA GLU A 171 36.02 -1.78 18.10
C GLU A 171 36.45 -2.94 19.01
N LEU A 172 35.72 -4.05 19.05
CA LEU A 172 36.12 -5.24 19.79
C LEU A 172 37.42 -5.85 19.27
N ASP A 173 37.60 -5.89 17.95
CA ASP A 173 38.83 -6.41 17.35
C ASP A 173 40.02 -5.47 17.54
N ASP A 174 39.80 -4.15 17.48
CA ASP A 174 40.81 -3.15 17.84
C ASP A 174 41.22 -3.28 19.32
N MET A 175 40.25 -3.37 20.23
CA MET A 175 40.51 -3.60 21.67
C MET A 175 41.22 -4.93 21.92
N ARG A 176 40.91 -5.99 21.16
CA ARG A 176 41.64 -7.27 21.22
C ARG A 176 43.07 -7.12 20.70
N HIS A 177 43.29 -6.35 19.65
CA HIS A 177 44.62 -6.07 19.12
C HIS A 177 45.44 -5.23 20.10
N GLU A 178 44.87 -4.20 20.70
CA GLU A 178 45.50 -3.43 21.76
C GLU A 178 45.84 -4.32 22.95
N ARG A 179 44.90 -5.15 23.42
CA ARG A 179 45.15 -6.10 24.52
C ARG A 179 46.29 -7.07 24.21
N ARG A 180 46.38 -7.59 22.98
CA ARG A 180 47.50 -8.44 22.56
C ARG A 180 48.82 -7.68 22.57
N LYS A 181 48.84 -6.42 22.11
CA LYS A 181 50.04 -5.56 22.16
C LYS A 181 50.44 -5.27 23.60
N THR A 182 49.51 -4.90 24.48
CA THR A 182 49.79 -4.66 25.90
C THR A 182 50.31 -5.93 26.57
N ASP A 183 49.68 -7.08 26.33
CA ASP A 183 50.14 -8.37 26.89
C ASP A 183 51.55 -8.73 26.39
N ALA A 184 51.89 -8.44 25.12
CA ALA A 184 53.23 -8.64 24.58
C ALA A 184 54.26 -7.72 25.26
N THR A 185 53.97 -6.41 25.34
CA THR A 185 54.85 -5.45 26.04
C THR A 185 55.01 -5.78 27.52
N GLN A 186 53.95 -6.24 28.19
CA GLN A 186 54.00 -6.65 29.59
C GLN A 186 54.87 -7.91 29.77
N ARG A 187 54.83 -8.85 28.82
CA ARG A 187 55.74 -10.01 28.82
C ARG A 187 57.18 -9.57 28.61
N GLU A 188 57.46 -8.72 27.62
CA GLU A 188 58.79 -8.17 27.36
C GLU A 188 59.35 -7.45 28.60
N LEU A 189 58.61 -6.50 29.15
CA LEU A 189 58.98 -5.80 30.40
C LEU A 189 59.18 -6.78 31.56
N SER A 190 58.34 -7.81 31.70
CA SER A 190 58.53 -8.82 32.75
C SER A 190 59.82 -9.62 32.55
N THR A 191 60.20 -9.91 31.30
CA THR A 191 61.46 -10.60 31.00
C THR A 191 62.66 -9.68 31.21
N GLU A 192 62.56 -8.39 30.88
CA GLU A 192 63.58 -7.38 31.16
C GLU A 192 63.75 -7.16 32.66
N VAL A 193 62.66 -7.07 33.43
CA VAL A 193 62.72 -6.96 34.89
C VAL A 193 63.40 -8.20 35.48
N LYS A 194 63.07 -9.41 35.00
CA LYS A 194 63.73 -10.65 35.45
C LYS A 194 65.21 -10.68 35.11
N SER A 195 65.60 -10.28 33.89
CA SER A 195 66.99 -10.26 33.45
C SER A 195 67.80 -9.19 34.20
N ALA A 196 67.23 -7.99 34.41
CA ALA A 196 67.82 -6.93 35.21
C ALA A 196 67.96 -7.34 36.69
N GLN A 197 66.96 -8.00 37.26
CA GLN A 197 67.05 -8.57 38.61
C GLN A 197 68.16 -9.63 38.71
N ALA A 198 68.30 -10.50 37.72
CA ALA A 198 69.37 -11.49 37.66
C ALA A 198 70.75 -10.84 37.53
N ALA A 199 70.88 -9.80 36.70
CA ALA A 199 72.11 -9.01 36.56
C ALA A 199 72.46 -8.32 37.88
N LEU A 200 71.50 -7.65 38.52
CA LEU A 200 71.68 -7.02 39.83
C LEU A 200 72.08 -8.03 40.91
N ALA A 201 71.47 -9.21 40.93
CA ALA A 201 71.86 -10.28 41.84
C ALA A 201 73.30 -10.76 41.57
N SER A 202 73.73 -10.83 40.31
CA SER A 202 75.10 -11.18 39.95
C SER A 202 76.11 -10.10 40.36
N GLU A 203 75.78 -8.81 40.19
CA GLU A 203 76.59 -7.69 40.65
C GLU A 203 76.67 -7.62 42.17
N ARG A 204 75.55 -7.85 42.89
CA ARG A 204 75.57 -7.98 44.36
C ARG A 204 76.48 -9.11 44.82
N LYS A 205 76.47 -10.27 44.14
CA LYS A 205 77.40 -11.37 44.44
C LYS A 205 78.86 -10.96 44.16
N ARG A 206 79.13 -10.26 43.06
CA ARG A 206 80.48 -9.74 42.74
C ARG A 206 80.95 -8.74 43.80
N ASN A 207 80.10 -7.78 44.17
CA ASN A 207 80.36 -6.82 45.24
C ASN A 207 80.63 -7.53 46.57
N ALA A 208 79.82 -8.51 46.97
CA ALA A 208 80.07 -9.28 48.19
C ALA A 208 81.40 -10.06 48.14
N VAL A 209 81.81 -10.55 46.96
CA VAL A 209 83.13 -11.18 46.78
C VAL A 209 84.26 -10.15 46.86
N LEU A 210 84.07 -8.95 46.30
CA LEU A 210 85.02 -7.85 46.38
C LEU A 210 85.15 -7.31 47.81
N GLU A 211 84.05 -7.16 48.53
CA GLU A 211 84.02 -6.82 49.96
C GLU A 211 84.83 -7.84 50.78
N LYS A 212 84.60 -9.15 50.57
CA LYS A 212 85.43 -10.20 51.22
C LYS A 212 86.90 -10.12 50.84
N LYS A 213 87.23 -9.75 49.60
CA LYS A 213 88.62 -9.54 49.18
C LYS A 213 89.23 -8.31 49.86
N LEU A 214 88.46 -7.22 49.99
CA LEU A 214 88.86 -6.03 50.74
C LEU A 214 89.08 -6.37 52.22
N GLU A 215 88.17 -7.11 52.85
CA GLU A 215 88.36 -7.61 54.23
C GLU A 215 89.64 -8.44 54.36
N ARG A 216 89.92 -9.35 53.41
CA ARG A 216 91.17 -10.13 53.40
C ARG A 216 92.40 -9.27 53.19
N LEU A 217 92.35 -8.26 52.31
CA LEU A 217 93.46 -7.34 52.09
C LEU A 217 93.68 -6.44 53.30
N LEU A 218 92.61 -5.99 53.96
CA LEU A 218 92.67 -5.26 55.22
C LEU A 218 93.28 -6.15 56.31
N ALA A 219 92.85 -7.40 56.43
CA ALA A 219 93.42 -8.38 57.37
C ALA A 219 94.90 -8.66 57.07
N ASN A 220 95.28 -8.84 55.80
CA ASN A 220 96.67 -9.00 55.40
C ASN A 220 97.50 -7.73 55.69
N LEU A 221 96.92 -6.54 55.50
CA LEU A 221 97.57 -5.28 55.86
C LEU A 221 97.69 -5.11 57.38
N THR A 222 96.71 -5.54 58.17
CA THR A 222 96.83 -5.54 59.64
C THR A 222 97.86 -6.56 60.09
N ASP A 223 97.90 -7.76 59.51
CA ASP A 223 98.91 -8.79 59.80
C ASP A 223 100.31 -8.34 59.37
N ALA A 224 100.42 -7.65 58.21
CA ALA A 224 101.68 -7.07 57.75
C ALA A 224 102.11 -5.89 58.64
N ARG A 225 101.17 -5.06 59.09
CA ARG A 225 101.41 -4.02 60.11
C ARG A 225 101.85 -4.64 61.43
N GLU A 226 101.20 -5.69 61.91
CA GLU A 226 101.62 -6.43 63.11
C GLU A 226 102.98 -7.09 62.93
N LYS A 227 103.28 -7.67 61.76
CA LYS A 227 104.61 -8.24 61.47
C LYS A 227 105.67 -7.16 61.38
N LEU A 228 105.36 -6.00 60.81
CA LEU A 228 106.23 -4.82 60.83
C LEU A 228 106.43 -4.34 62.26
N GLU A 229 105.38 -4.24 63.07
CA GLU A 229 105.46 -3.88 64.48
C GLU A 229 106.26 -4.92 65.28
N ARG A 230 106.13 -6.21 64.98
CA ARG A 230 106.97 -7.28 65.55
C ARG A 230 108.43 -7.16 65.08
N ARG A 231 108.69 -6.83 63.82
CA ARG A 231 110.04 -6.58 63.28
C ARG A 231 110.65 -5.30 63.83
N GLU A 232 109.84 -4.27 64.08
CA GLU A 232 110.24 -3.03 64.75
C GLU A 232 110.50 -3.30 66.23
N ASN A 233 109.73 -4.18 66.87
CA ASN A 233 109.97 -4.63 68.25
C ASN A 233 111.18 -5.58 68.35
N GLU A 234 111.45 -6.41 67.34
CA GLU A 234 112.68 -7.22 67.21
C GLU A 234 113.88 -6.33 66.90
N LEU A 235 113.72 -5.31 66.06
CA LEU A 235 114.71 -4.24 65.89
C LEU A 235 114.88 -3.47 67.19
N ALA A 236 113.84 -3.24 68.00
CA ALA A 236 113.96 -2.63 69.32
C ALA A 236 114.68 -3.55 70.33
N ARG A 237 114.56 -4.88 70.17
CA ARG A 237 115.31 -5.88 70.96
C ARG A 237 116.77 -6.03 70.49
N LEU A 238 117.05 -5.91 69.18
CA LEU A 238 118.40 -5.88 68.60
C LEU A 238 119.08 -4.50 68.75
N ARG A 239 118.31 -3.44 68.99
CA ARG A 239 118.78 -2.07 69.31
C ARG A 239 119.01 -1.86 70.82
N LYS A 240 118.81 -2.90 71.65
CA LYS A 240 119.10 -2.90 73.09
C LYS A 240 120.50 -3.44 73.45
N GLY A 241 121.41 -3.44 72.48
CA GLY A 241 122.84 -3.69 72.62
C GLY A 241 123.62 -2.98 71.50
N GLY A 242 123.69 -1.65 71.57
CA GLY A 242 124.42 -0.84 70.58
C GLY A 242 123.77 0.52 70.34
N SER A 243 124.32 1.54 70.98
CA SER A 243 123.92 2.95 70.91
C SER A 243 123.93 3.52 69.48
N ALA A 244 122.90 4.29 69.12
CA ALA A 244 123.04 5.74 68.89
C ALA A 244 121.83 6.33 68.11
N GLN A 245 121.58 7.60 68.45
CA GLN A 245 120.92 8.65 67.68
C GLN A 245 119.43 8.54 67.32
N LYS A 246 118.62 9.20 68.16
CA LYS A 246 117.55 10.09 67.71
C LYS A 246 118.17 11.29 66.98
N THR A 247 117.63 11.69 65.84
CA THR A 247 117.20 13.09 65.62
C THR A 247 116.04 13.08 64.62
N GLY A 248 114.94 13.71 65.01
CA GLY A 248 113.93 14.12 64.06
C GLY A 248 114.43 15.35 63.31
N SER A 249 114.08 15.44 62.03
CA SER A 249 114.10 16.72 61.34
C SER A 249 112.84 16.82 60.48
N LYS A 250 111.92 17.65 60.98
CA LYS A 250 110.77 18.17 60.24
C LYS A 250 111.31 19.05 59.11
N ALA A 251 111.33 18.55 57.88
CA ALA A 251 111.56 19.36 56.67
C ALA A 251 111.18 18.64 55.35
N SER A 252 110.24 17.68 55.37
CA SER A 252 109.91 16.86 54.18
C SER A 252 108.43 16.90 53.78
N GLN A 253 107.67 17.89 54.26
CA GLN A 253 106.24 18.05 53.94
C GLN A 253 105.93 19.22 53.00
N ALA A 254 106.92 20.06 52.65
CA ALA A 254 106.71 21.19 51.75
C ALA A 254 106.98 20.89 50.27
N ALA A 255 107.76 19.83 49.96
CA ALA A 255 108.12 19.47 48.58
C ALA A 255 107.13 18.46 47.94
N THR A 256 106.61 17.52 48.72
CA THR A 256 105.59 16.55 48.25
C THR A 256 104.25 17.22 47.93
N ASP A 257 103.93 18.28 48.66
CA ASP A 257 102.71 19.05 48.50
C ASP A 257 102.72 19.93 47.23
N ALA A 258 103.90 20.29 46.72
CA ALA A 258 104.04 20.99 45.44
C ALA A 258 103.87 20.03 44.25
N ALA A 259 104.47 18.83 44.31
CA ALA A 259 104.33 17.82 43.26
C ALA A 259 102.88 17.30 43.14
N LEU A 260 102.19 17.08 44.27
CA LEU A 260 100.77 16.71 44.26
C LEU A 260 99.86 17.82 43.72
N ARG A 261 100.20 19.10 43.96
CA ARG A 261 99.45 20.22 43.40
C ARG A 261 99.59 20.31 41.88
N ASP A 262 100.77 20.02 41.32
CA ASP A 262 100.97 19.99 39.87
C ASP A 262 100.22 18.81 39.22
N GLU A 263 100.29 17.61 39.78
CA GLU A 263 99.54 16.44 39.28
C GLU A 263 98.02 16.66 39.35
N MET A 264 97.52 17.24 40.44
CA MET A 264 96.09 17.57 40.57
C MET A 264 95.62 18.63 39.57
N GLN A 265 96.48 19.61 39.25
CA GLN A 265 96.16 20.64 38.26
C GLN A 265 96.18 20.10 36.83
N GLU A 266 97.06 19.15 36.53
CA GLU A 266 97.12 18.46 35.23
C GLU A 266 95.92 17.54 35.02
N LEU A 267 95.57 16.73 36.03
CA LEU A 267 94.38 15.87 35.98
C LEU A 267 93.08 16.70 35.89
N ALA A 268 93.01 17.83 36.59
CA ALA A 268 91.87 18.74 36.50
C ALA A 268 91.74 19.39 35.11
N ALA A 269 92.85 19.73 34.45
CA ALA A 269 92.84 20.25 33.09
C ALA A 269 92.34 19.18 32.08
N GLU A 270 92.78 17.93 32.22
CA GLU A 270 92.34 16.82 31.37
C GLU A 270 90.84 16.51 31.53
N VAL A 271 90.35 16.44 32.77
CA VAL A 271 88.92 16.20 33.04
C VAL A 271 88.04 17.33 32.49
N VAL A 272 88.49 18.58 32.62
CA VAL A 272 87.77 19.75 32.08
C VAL A 272 87.81 19.77 30.55
N ALA A 273 88.90 19.34 29.92
CA ALA A 273 88.99 19.21 28.46
C ALA A 273 88.05 18.12 27.92
N VAL A 274 88.06 16.93 28.51
CA VAL A 274 87.19 15.80 28.11
C VAL A 274 85.71 16.10 28.32
N THR A 275 85.37 16.82 29.41
CA THR A 275 83.98 17.26 29.64
C THR A 275 83.55 18.33 28.64
N ALA A 276 84.43 19.28 28.29
CA ALA A 276 84.15 20.27 27.25
C ALA A 276 83.94 19.62 25.86
N GLU A 277 84.70 18.60 25.49
CA GLU A 277 84.48 17.84 24.25
C GLU A 277 83.14 17.10 24.24
N ARG A 278 82.74 16.53 25.38
CA ARG A 278 81.49 15.78 25.49
C ARG A 278 80.24 16.67 25.51
N GLU A 279 80.37 17.91 26.00
CA GLU A 279 79.29 18.91 26.02
C GLU A 279 79.13 19.68 24.69
N GLY A 280 80.13 19.63 23.81
CA GLY A 280 80.09 20.24 22.48
C GLY A 280 80.24 21.77 22.46
N PRO A 281 80.09 22.42 21.29
CA PRO A 281 80.52 23.82 21.08
C PRO A 281 79.72 24.88 21.84
N GLN A 282 78.65 24.52 22.55
CA GLN A 282 77.87 25.46 23.39
C GLN A 282 78.18 25.36 24.89
N SER A 283 79.20 24.59 25.31
CA SER A 283 79.56 24.50 26.72
C SER A 283 79.95 25.87 27.31
N PRO A 284 79.45 26.22 28.52
CA PRO A 284 79.86 27.43 29.24
C PRO A 284 81.37 27.46 29.55
N ILE A 285 82.05 26.32 29.51
CA ILE A 285 83.51 26.19 29.73
C ILE A 285 84.29 26.91 28.61
N HIS A 286 83.83 26.84 27.35
CA HIS A 286 84.47 27.55 26.25
C HIS A 286 84.38 29.08 26.40
N LYS A 287 83.23 29.60 26.85
CA LYS A 287 83.06 31.04 27.15
C LYS A 287 83.97 31.51 28.28
N ALA A 288 84.14 30.69 29.31
CA ALA A 288 85.05 31.00 30.42
C ALA A 288 86.52 30.99 30.00
N LEU A 289 86.91 30.07 29.12
CA LEU A 289 88.26 30.03 28.53
C LEU A 289 88.52 31.21 27.59
N GLU A 290 87.54 31.73 26.85
CA GLU A 290 87.72 32.91 25.98
C GLU A 290 87.83 34.22 26.77
N GLN A 291 87.14 34.33 27.92
CA GLN A 291 87.19 35.52 28.79
C GLN A 291 88.48 35.63 29.61
N ALA A 292 89.24 34.55 29.77
CA ALA A 292 90.52 34.56 30.48
C ALA A 292 91.63 35.21 29.63
N GLN A 293 92.10 36.42 29.96
CA GLN A 293 93.20 37.06 29.23
C GLN A 293 94.56 36.37 29.48
N PRO A 294 95.43 36.22 28.45
CA PRO A 294 96.73 35.58 28.60
C PRO A 294 97.70 36.45 29.41
N LYS A 295 98.22 35.93 30.52
CA LYS A 295 99.37 36.53 31.21
C LYS A 295 100.66 35.99 30.60
N SER A 296 101.16 36.70 29.58
CA SER A 296 102.49 36.46 29.03
C SER A 296 103.55 37.18 29.87
N GLY A 297 104.50 36.43 30.44
CA GLY A 297 105.82 36.93 30.84
C GLY A 297 106.06 37.22 32.32
N SER A 298 106.48 36.20 33.09
CA SER A 298 107.57 36.31 34.08
C SER A 298 107.92 34.91 34.61
N ASP A 299 109.18 34.51 34.48
CA ASP A 299 109.77 33.17 34.67
C ASP A 299 109.67 32.51 36.07
N LYS A 300 108.75 32.93 36.96
CA LYS A 300 108.61 32.33 38.31
C LYS A 300 107.17 32.25 38.85
N ALA A 301 106.17 32.00 38.00
CA ALA A 301 104.80 31.70 38.46
C ALA A 301 104.24 30.45 37.73
N PRO A 302 103.55 29.52 38.43
CA PRO A 302 103.02 28.32 37.81
C PRO A 302 101.95 28.65 36.76
N GLU A 303 102.01 27.98 35.60
CA GLU A 303 101.06 28.16 34.49
C GLU A 303 99.60 28.02 34.95
N SER A 304 98.73 28.91 34.48
CA SER A 304 97.31 28.87 34.84
C SER A 304 96.62 27.64 34.26
N LEU A 305 95.62 27.11 34.97
CA LEU A 305 94.79 25.98 34.53
C LEU A 305 94.13 26.25 33.16
N ALA A 306 93.76 27.50 32.88
CA ALA A 306 93.19 27.90 31.58
C ALA A 306 94.21 27.80 30.43
N ASP A 307 95.48 28.07 30.71
CA ASP A 307 96.55 27.98 29.71
C ASP A 307 96.94 26.52 29.43
N ARG A 308 96.91 25.65 30.46
CA ARG A 308 97.08 24.19 30.31
C ARG A 308 95.93 23.53 29.54
N ILE A 309 94.68 23.97 29.74
CA ILE A 309 93.54 23.48 28.94
C ILE A 309 93.68 23.93 27.47
N ARG A 310 94.22 25.12 27.21
CA ARG A 310 94.46 25.61 25.84
C ARG A 310 95.63 24.89 25.14
N SER A 311 96.68 24.50 25.87
CA SER A 311 97.79 23.72 25.30
C SER A 311 97.33 22.32 24.91
N LEU A 312 96.45 21.68 25.68
CA LEU A 312 95.85 20.38 25.34
C LEU A 312 94.89 20.46 24.12
N LYS A 313 94.26 21.61 23.87
CA LYS A 313 93.31 21.81 22.75
C LYS A 313 93.99 22.24 21.44
N LYS A 314 95.31 22.47 21.42
CA LYS A 314 96.08 22.69 20.19
C LYS A 314 96.60 21.34 19.68
N PRO A 315 95.96 20.73 18.66
CA PRO A 315 96.57 19.59 17.99
C PRO A 315 97.79 20.05 17.18
N GLU A 316 98.86 19.26 17.18
CA GLU A 316 99.75 19.19 16.02
C GLU A 316 98.99 18.65 14.80
#